data_AF-A0A952CH60-F1
#
_entry.id   AF-A0A952CH60-F1
#
_cell.length_a   1.000
_cell.length_b   1.000
_cell.length_c   1.000
_cell.angle_alpha   90.00
_cell.angle_beta   90.00
_cell.angle_gamma   90.00
#
_symmetry.space_group_name_H-M   'P 1'
#
loop_
_entity.id
_entity.type
_entity.pdbx_description
1 polymer ?
#
loop_
_entity_poly.entity_id
_entity_poly.type
_entity_poly.pdbx_seq_one_letter_code
_entity_poly.pdbx_strand_id
1 'polypeptide(L)'
;MRALPAPDLRRRFLLLMPTLVNKNELEYHKARANAERFGHIIQLVSRLMLGLIVLAGIWVFFDGLAKVLTGQSPEGISAFAKVIEALELGSIIGYLWGAGASAAWYRERRGKQRIIQEKSRLQRQAEDGDPYRTTSGLTEIGGSPAREEA
;
A
#
# COMPACT_ATOMS: atom_id res chain seq x y z
N MET A 1 45.34 54.51 -18.10
CA MET A 1 44.50 54.47 -16.88
C MET A 1 43.08 54.10 -17.27
N ARG A 2 42.51 53.11 -16.57
CA ARG A 2 41.16 52.54 -16.77
C ARG A 2 40.05 53.56 -16.54
N ALA A 3 38.96 53.41 -17.25
CA ALA A 3 37.62 53.64 -16.70
C ALA A 3 36.82 52.33 -16.88
N LEU A 4 36.55 51.63 -15.77
CA LEU A 4 35.65 50.48 -15.74
C LEU A 4 34.20 50.99 -15.86
N PRO A 5 33.36 50.43 -16.74
CA PRO A 5 31.96 50.84 -16.82
C PRO A 5 31.22 50.46 -15.52
N ALA A 6 30.43 51.40 -15.01
CA ALA A 6 29.71 51.26 -13.75
C ALA A 6 28.82 49.99 -13.73
N PRO A 7 28.81 49.20 -12.65
CA PRO A 7 27.95 48.04 -12.55
C PRO A 7 26.49 48.48 -12.49
N ASP A 8 25.73 48.06 -13.50
CA ASP A 8 24.31 48.31 -13.64
C ASP A 8 23.52 47.73 -12.44
N LEU A 9 23.22 48.60 -11.47
CA LEU A 9 22.50 48.28 -10.23
C LEU A 9 21.10 47.73 -10.49
N ARG A 10 20.53 47.95 -11.68
CA ARG A 10 19.22 47.40 -12.06
C ARG A 10 19.25 45.88 -12.24
N ARG A 11 20.38 45.31 -12.69
CA ARG A 11 20.54 43.85 -12.82
C ARG A 11 20.71 43.14 -11.48
N ARG A 12 21.27 43.80 -10.47
CA ARG A 12 21.40 43.23 -9.12
C ARG A 12 20.08 43.19 -8.36
N PHE A 13 19.18 44.14 -8.61
CA PHE A 13 17.87 44.17 -7.94
C PHE A 13 16.93 43.06 -8.43
N LEU A 14 17.06 42.65 -9.69
CA LEU A 14 16.29 41.55 -10.29
C LEU A 14 16.71 40.15 -9.81
N LEU A 15 17.91 40.02 -9.22
CA LEU A 15 18.39 38.78 -8.59
C LEU A 15 18.04 38.69 -7.09
N LEU A 16 17.37 39.71 -6.55
CA LEU A 16 16.95 39.82 -5.15
C LEU A 16 15.42 39.82 -5.00
N MET A 17 14.68 39.40 -6.02
CA MET A 17 13.29 39.01 -5.85
C MET A 17 13.29 37.57 -5.31
N PRO A 18 12.95 37.32 -4.04
CA PRO A 18 12.62 35.98 -3.60
C PRO A 18 11.49 35.52 -4.51
N THR A 19 11.75 34.49 -5.31
CA THR A 19 10.73 33.90 -6.18
C THR A 19 9.54 33.59 -5.32
N LEU A 20 8.47 34.35 -5.55
CA LEU A 20 7.15 34.18 -4.99
C LEU A 20 6.86 32.68 -5.00
N VAL A 21 6.75 32.09 -3.81
CA VAL A 21 6.40 30.68 -3.68
C VAL A 21 5.16 30.46 -4.53
N ASN A 22 5.32 29.70 -5.61
CA ASN A 22 4.30 29.54 -6.61
C ASN A 22 3.08 28.91 -5.90
N LYS A 23 1.86 29.45 -6.10
CA LYS A 23 0.67 28.95 -5.39
C LYS A 23 0.51 27.43 -5.55
N ASN A 24 0.86 26.92 -6.72
CA ASN A 24 0.86 25.49 -7.03
C ASN A 24 1.92 24.70 -6.24
N GLU A 25 3.12 25.26 -6.02
CA GLU A 25 4.14 24.62 -5.17
C GLU A 25 3.72 24.63 -3.69
N LEU A 26 3.11 25.72 -3.24
CA LEU A 26 2.64 25.87 -1.85
C LEU A 26 1.47 24.91 -1.56
N GLU A 27 0.56 24.74 -2.51
CA GLU A 27 -0.50 23.72 -2.45
C GLU A 27 0.05 22.30 -2.53
N TYR A 28 1.06 22.04 -3.36
CA TYR A 28 1.75 20.75 -3.42
C TYR A 28 2.44 20.40 -2.09
N HIS A 29 3.15 21.35 -1.48
CA HIS A 29 3.77 21.15 -0.18
C HIS A 29 2.76 20.92 0.94
N LYS A 30 1.61 21.62 0.92
CA LYS A 30 0.49 21.38 1.86
C LYS A 30 -0.14 20.00 1.66
N ALA A 31 -0.38 19.60 0.41
CA ALA A 31 -0.92 18.28 0.08
C ALA A 31 0.03 17.16 0.52
N ARG A 32 1.34 17.33 0.29
CA ARG A 32 2.38 16.39 0.72
C ARG A 32 2.45 16.26 2.24
N ALA A 33 2.47 17.38 2.97
CA ALA A 33 2.47 17.37 4.43
C ALA A 33 1.21 16.70 5.02
N ASN A 34 0.05 16.92 4.40
CA ASN A 34 -1.18 16.25 4.80
C ASN A 34 -1.18 14.76 4.47
N ALA A 35 -0.60 14.35 3.34
CA ALA A 35 -0.45 12.94 2.97
C ALA A 35 0.46 12.18 3.96
N GLU A 36 1.56 12.79 4.41
CA GLU A 36 2.46 12.19 5.39
C GLU A 36 1.76 12.01 6.75
N ARG A 37 1.02 13.01 7.22
CA ARG A 37 0.20 12.90 8.44
C ARG A 37 -0.86 11.81 8.33
N PHE A 38 -1.53 11.72 7.19
CA PHE A 38 -2.54 10.67 6.94
C PHE A 38 -1.90 9.29 6.93
N GLY A 39 -0.71 9.15 6.34
CA GLY A 39 0.08 7.92 6.36
C GLY A 39 0.40 7.45 7.77
N HIS A 40 0.85 8.37 8.65
CA HIS A 40 1.14 8.03 10.05
C HIS A 40 -0.12 7.63 10.84
N ILE A 41 -1.26 8.31 10.62
CA ILE A 41 -2.53 7.95 11.26
C ILE A 41 -2.99 6.57 10.81
N ILE A 42 -2.96 6.27 9.50
CA ILE A 42 -3.31 4.96 8.97
C ILE A 42 -2.41 3.87 9.58
N GLN A 43 -1.10 4.11 9.66
CA GLN A 43 -0.18 3.15 10.25
C GLN A 43 -0.47 2.91 11.73
N LEU A 44 -0.78 3.97 12.49
CA LEU A 44 -1.15 3.85 13.90
C LEU A 44 -2.44 3.04 14.07
N VAL A 45 -3.49 3.38 13.32
CA VAL A 45 -4.77 2.67 13.33
C VAL A 45 -4.59 1.20 12.94
N SER A 46 -3.78 0.92 11.92
CA SER A 46 -3.52 -0.45 11.49
C SER A 46 -2.82 -1.27 12.56
N ARG A 47 -1.88 -0.68 13.31
CA ARG A 47 -1.20 -1.33 14.43
C ARG A 47 -2.15 -1.56 15.61
N LEU A 48 -2.99 -0.58 15.93
CA LEU A 48 -4.01 -0.71 16.98
C LEU A 48 -5.03 -1.81 16.66
N MET A 49 -5.50 -1.85 15.41
CA MET A 49 -6.41 -2.90 14.94
C MET A 49 -5.78 -4.28 15.05
N LEU A 50 -4.49 -4.42 14.67
CA LEU A 50 -3.79 -5.70 14.80
C LEU A 50 -3.67 -6.14 16.26
N GLY A 51 -3.36 -5.20 17.17
CA GLY A 51 -3.35 -5.46 18.61
C GLY A 51 -4.72 -5.89 19.14
N LEU A 52 -5.80 -5.21 18.72
CA LEU A 52 -7.17 -5.57 19.10
C LEU A 52 -7.57 -6.95 18.59
N ILE A 53 -7.21 -7.31 17.35
CA ILE A 53 -7.50 -8.63 16.78
C ILE A 53 -6.78 -9.72 17.57
N VAL A 54 -5.52 -9.51 17.94
CA VAL A 54 -4.77 -10.48 18.75
C VAL A 54 -5.41 -10.65 20.13
N LEU A 55 -5.74 -9.55 20.82
CA LEU A 55 -6.39 -9.60 22.13
C LEU A 55 -7.78 -10.27 22.06
N ALA A 56 -8.58 -9.92 21.06
CA ALA A 56 -9.87 -10.54 20.83
C ALA A 56 -9.73 -12.03 20.52
N GLY A 57 -8.76 -12.43 19.71
CA GLY A 57 -8.47 -13.83 19.40
C GLY A 57 -8.11 -14.64 20.65
N ILE A 58 -7.25 -14.09 21.51
CA ILE A 58 -6.90 -14.69 22.80
C ILE A 58 -8.15 -14.83 23.68
N TRP A 59 -8.97 -13.77 23.78
CA TRP A 59 -10.18 -13.80 24.58
C TRP A 59 -11.19 -14.84 24.09
N VAL A 60 -11.46 -14.90 22.77
CA VAL A 60 -12.36 -15.90 22.16
C VAL A 60 -11.82 -17.31 22.38
N PHE A 61 -10.50 -17.52 22.28
CA PHE A 61 -9.87 -18.80 22.55
C PHE A 61 -10.12 -19.27 23.98
N PHE A 62 -9.87 -18.40 24.97
CA PHE A 62 -10.09 -18.73 26.38
C PHE A 62 -11.57 -18.88 26.75
N ASP A 63 -12.47 -18.07 26.20
CA ASP A 63 -13.91 -18.21 26.41
C ASP A 63 -14.44 -19.53 25.81
N GLY A 64 -14.01 -19.87 24.60
CA GLY A 64 -14.33 -21.15 23.97
C GLY A 64 -13.79 -22.34 24.77
N LEU A 65 -12.54 -22.26 25.22
CA LEU A 65 -11.93 -23.29 26.05
C LEU A 65 -12.64 -23.43 27.39
N ALA A 66 -12.95 -22.32 28.06
CA ALA A 66 -13.67 -22.32 29.33
C ALA A 66 -15.03 -23.03 29.21
N LYS A 67 -15.81 -22.76 28.16
CA LYS A 67 -17.11 -23.40 27.90
C LYS A 67 -17.02 -24.91 27.66
N VAL A 68 -15.91 -25.37 27.07
CA VAL A 68 -15.68 -26.81 26.84
C VAL A 68 -15.22 -27.50 28.13
N LEU A 69 -14.42 -26.82 28.95
CA LEU A 69 -13.87 -27.37 30.18
C LEU A 69 -14.83 -27.30 31.38
N THR A 70 -15.79 -26.38 31.40
CA THR A 70 -16.75 -26.26 32.50
C THR A 70 -17.69 -27.47 32.55
N GLY A 71 -17.61 -28.24 33.65
CA GLY A 71 -18.44 -29.42 33.87
C GLY A 71 -17.87 -30.74 33.35
N GLN A 72 -16.67 -30.76 32.78
CA GLN A 72 -15.96 -31.98 32.40
C GLN A 72 -15.20 -32.57 33.60
N SER A 73 -15.13 -33.91 33.68
CA SER A 73 -14.25 -34.59 34.62
C SER A 73 -12.79 -34.48 34.15
N PRO A 74 -11.79 -34.67 35.04
CA PRO A 74 -10.37 -34.65 34.67
C PRO A 74 -10.03 -35.60 33.51
N GLU A 75 -10.70 -36.75 33.42
CA GLU A 75 -10.54 -37.70 32.32
C GLU A 75 -11.05 -37.16 30.98
N GLY A 76 -12.17 -36.43 30.99
CA GLY A 76 -12.74 -35.79 29.80
C GLY A 76 -11.83 -34.71 29.22
N ILE A 77 -11.16 -33.94 30.09
CA ILE A 77 -10.16 -32.95 29.69
C ILE A 77 -8.96 -33.63 29.01
N SER A 78 -8.49 -34.76 29.56
CA SER A 78 -7.38 -35.54 28.97
C SER A 78 -7.73 -36.14 27.61
N ALA A 79 -8.96 -36.65 27.44
CA ALA A 79 -9.44 -37.14 26.15
C ALA A 79 -9.53 -36.02 25.10
N PHE A 80 -10.00 -34.84 25.50
CA PHE A 80 -10.09 -33.68 24.62
C PHE A 80 -8.71 -33.19 24.15
N ALA A 81 -7.71 -33.21 25.04
CA ALA A 81 -6.33 -32.86 24.69
C ALA A 81 -5.76 -33.79 23.60
N LYS A 82 -6.02 -35.11 23.68
CA LYS A 82 -5.59 -36.08 22.66
C LYS A 82 -6.24 -35.84 21.30
N VAL A 83 -7.51 -35.43 21.29
CA VAL A 83 -8.23 -35.07 20.06
C VAL A 83 -7.64 -33.82 19.42
N ILE A 84 -7.32 -32.80 20.23
CA ILE A 84 -6.65 -31.58 19.75
C ILE A 84 -5.26 -31.91 19.17
N GLU A 85 -4.50 -32.76 19.84
CA GLU A 85 -3.17 -33.17 19.40
C GLU A 85 -3.23 -33.93 18.07
N ALA A 86 -4.23 -34.79 17.91
CA ALA A 86 -4.49 -35.51 16.65
C ALA A 86 -4.99 -34.61 15.52
N LEU A 87 -5.61 -33.47 15.83
CA LEU A 87 -6.20 -32.55 14.84
C LEU A 87 -5.19 -31.65 14.13
N GLU A 88 -3.89 -31.76 14.46
CA GLU A 88 -2.82 -30.93 13.92
C GLU A 88 -3.26 -29.46 13.71
N LEU A 89 -3.78 -28.81 14.76
CA LEU A 89 -4.37 -27.46 14.63
C LEU A 89 -3.44 -26.45 13.93
N GLY A 90 -2.12 -26.64 14.05
CA GLY A 90 -1.13 -25.87 13.31
C GLY A 90 -1.27 -25.95 11.79
N SER A 91 -1.58 -27.11 11.22
CA SER A 91 -1.78 -27.30 9.78
C SER A 91 -3.06 -26.60 9.31
N ILE A 92 -4.15 -26.74 10.07
CA ILE A 92 -5.45 -26.09 9.78
C ILE A 92 -5.32 -24.56 9.80
N ILE A 93 -4.70 -24.00 10.84
CA ILE A 93 -4.44 -22.56 10.94
C ILE A 93 -3.55 -22.11 9.78
N GLY A 94 -2.54 -22.91 9.40
CA GLY A 94 -1.69 -22.67 8.24
C GLY A 94 -2.48 -22.56 6.94
N TYR A 95 -3.42 -23.48 6.69
CA TYR A 95 -4.29 -23.44 5.51
C TYR A 95 -5.22 -22.22 5.49
N LEU A 96 -5.82 -21.87 6.64
CA LEU A 96 -6.67 -20.68 6.77
C LEU A 96 -5.87 -19.41 6.49
N TRP A 97 -4.67 -19.30 7.05
CA TRP A 97 -3.77 -18.18 6.80
C TRP A 97 -3.35 -18.11 5.32
N GLY A 98 -2.96 -19.25 4.74
CA GLY A 98 -2.59 -19.35 3.33
C GLY A 98 -3.71 -18.90 2.41
N ALA A 99 -4.94 -19.40 2.64
CA ALA A 99 -6.12 -18.99 1.87
C ALA A 99 -6.39 -17.48 1.99
N GLY A 100 -6.32 -16.94 3.20
CA GLY A 100 -6.49 -15.50 3.45
C GLY A 100 -5.43 -14.65 2.74
N ALA A 101 -4.16 -15.02 2.85
CA ALA A 101 -3.05 -14.33 2.21
C ALA A 101 -3.15 -14.38 0.68
N SER A 102 -3.49 -15.54 0.11
CA SER A 102 -3.71 -15.69 -1.34
C SER A 102 -4.87 -14.83 -1.83
N ALA A 103 -5.99 -14.77 -1.10
CA ALA A 103 -7.13 -13.93 -1.45
C ALA A 103 -6.79 -12.43 -1.39
N ALA A 104 -6.04 -12.00 -0.36
CA ALA A 104 -5.57 -10.63 -0.22
C ALA A 104 -4.64 -10.24 -1.38
N TRP A 105 -3.66 -11.09 -1.69
CA TRP A 105 -2.75 -10.88 -2.81
C TRP A 105 -3.49 -10.78 -4.15
N TYR A 106 -4.47 -11.67 -4.37
CA TYR A 106 -5.28 -11.66 -5.59
C TYR A 106 -6.05 -10.34 -5.77
N ARG A 107 -6.65 -9.83 -4.69
CA ARG A 107 -7.36 -8.54 -4.71
C ARG A 107 -6.40 -7.37 -4.98
N GLU A 108 -5.24 -7.35 -4.33
CA GLU A 108 -4.22 -6.34 -4.53
C GLU A 108 -3.71 -6.33 -5.97
N ARG A 109 -3.43 -7.51 -6.55
CA ARG A 109 -2.97 -7.68 -7.93
C ARG A 109 -3.97 -7.07 -8.92
N ARG A 110 -5.27 -7.38 -8.76
CA ARG A 110 -6.34 -6.81 -9.60
C ARG A 110 -6.45 -5.29 -9.45
N GLY A 111 -6.31 -4.76 -8.24
CA GLY A 111 -6.34 -3.31 -8.00
C GLY A 111 -5.19 -2.59 -8.72
N LYS A 112 -3.97 -3.11 -8.60
CA LYS A 112 -2.79 -2.56 -9.28
C LYS A 112 -2.92 -2.59 -10.80
N GLN A 113 -3.45 -3.68 -11.35
CA GLN A 113 -3.69 -3.79 -12.80
C GLN A 113 -4.63 -2.69 -13.32
N ARG A 114 -5.70 -2.35 -12.59
CA ARG A 114 -6.63 -1.27 -12.98
C ARG A 114 -5.94 0.09 -13.04
N ILE A 115 -5.11 0.41 -12.04
CA ILE A 115 -4.38 1.68 -11.99
C ILE A 115 -3.38 1.77 -13.15
N ILE A 116 -2.71 0.66 -13.47
CA ILE A 116 -1.75 0.62 -14.59
C ILE A 116 -2.48 0.80 -15.93
N GLN A 117 -3.65 0.18 -16.13
CA GLN A 117 -4.48 0.40 -17.32
C GLN A 117 -4.88 1.86 -17.47
N GLU A 118 -5.39 2.47 -16.40
CA GLU A 118 -5.84 3.85 -16.44
C GLU A 118 -4.68 4.82 -16.68
N LYS A 119 -3.52 4.58 -16.06
CA LYS A 119 -2.28 5.31 -16.34
C LYS A 119 -1.88 5.16 -17.80
N SER A 120 -1.85 3.94 -18.33
CA SER A 120 -1.45 3.67 -19.71
C SER A 120 -2.40 4.36 -20.71
N ARG A 121 -3.70 4.33 -20.45
CA ARG A 121 -4.71 5.04 -21.27
C ARG A 121 -4.49 6.55 -21.29
N LEU A 122 -4.28 7.15 -20.12
CA LEU A 122 -4.02 8.59 -20.01
C LEU A 122 -2.69 8.99 -20.65
N GLN A 123 -1.65 8.16 -20.48
CA GLN A 123 -0.36 8.37 -21.12
C GLN A 123 -0.49 8.31 -22.65
N ARG A 124 -1.23 7.33 -23.19
CA ARG A 124 -1.50 7.22 -24.63
C ARG A 124 -2.21 8.46 -25.19
N GLN A 125 -3.16 9.03 -24.44
CA GLN A 125 -3.85 10.26 -24.83
C GLN A 125 -2.92 11.49 -24.76
N ALA A 126 -2.04 11.56 -23.77
CA ALA A 126 -1.11 12.68 -23.61
C ALA A 126 0.04 12.66 -24.64
N GLU A 127 0.46 11.47 -25.07
CA GLU A 127 1.54 11.25 -26.05
C GLU A 127 1.00 11.08 -27.49
N ASP A 128 -0.29 11.37 -27.72
CA ASP A 128 -0.91 11.26 -29.04
C ASP A 128 -0.37 12.39 -29.95
N GLY A 129 0.56 12.03 -30.84
CA GLY A 129 1.26 12.96 -31.73
C GLY A 129 2.75 13.19 -31.45
N ASP A 130 3.34 12.52 -30.45
CA ASP A 130 4.79 12.60 -30.21
C ASP A 130 5.59 11.71 -31.20
N PRO A 131 6.45 12.29 -32.06
CA PRO A 131 7.25 11.54 -33.03
C PRO A 131 8.35 10.66 -32.40
N TYR A 132 8.68 10.83 -31.12
CA TYR A 132 9.69 10.01 -30.41
C TYR A 132 9.08 8.94 -29.49
N ARG A 133 7.78 8.69 -29.61
CA ARG A 133 7.09 7.69 -28.79
C ARG A 133 7.68 6.29 -29.01
N THR A 134 8.26 5.73 -27.96
CA THR A 134 8.77 4.35 -27.94
C THR A 134 7.72 3.42 -27.35
N THR A 135 7.10 2.60 -28.20
CA THR A 135 6.13 1.58 -27.75
C THR A 135 6.84 0.26 -27.47
N SER A 136 6.73 -0.27 -26.25
CA SER A 136 7.41 -1.52 -25.84
C SER A 136 6.72 -2.81 -26.31
N GLY A 137 5.62 -2.74 -27.06
CA GLY A 137 4.85 -3.91 -27.51
C GLY A 137 4.11 -4.65 -26.39
N LEU A 138 4.07 -4.10 -25.18
CA LEU A 138 3.35 -4.67 -24.03
C LEU A 138 1.89 -4.24 -24.01
N THR A 139 1.05 -5.08 -23.40
CA THR A 139 -0.35 -4.75 -23.09
C THR A 139 -0.43 -3.52 -22.16
N GLU A 140 -1.62 -2.90 -22.04
CA GLU A 140 -1.83 -1.71 -21.18
C GLU A 140 -1.47 -1.94 -19.70
N ILE A 141 -1.37 -3.21 -19.27
CA ILE A 141 -0.93 -3.63 -17.92
C ILE A 141 0.56 -3.99 -17.83
N GLY A 142 1.34 -3.84 -18.91
CA GLY A 142 2.75 -4.23 -18.96
C GLY A 142 2.99 -5.74 -19.06
N GLY A 143 1.98 -6.53 -19.44
CA GLY A 143 2.11 -7.97 -19.70
C GLY A 143 2.42 -8.26 -21.18
N SER A 144 3.05 -9.41 -21.44
CA SER A 144 3.28 -9.90 -22.81
C SER A 144 1.96 -10.13 -23.54
N PRO A 145 1.82 -9.71 -24.80
CA PRO A 145 0.62 -9.99 -25.59
C PRO A 145 0.43 -11.50 -25.77
N ALA A 146 -0.81 -11.97 -25.72
CA ALA A 146 -1.11 -13.35 -26.09
C ALA A 146 -0.77 -13.53 -27.57
N ARG A 147 -0.14 -14.66 -27.93
CA ARG A 147 0.21 -15.00 -29.32
C ARG A 147 -1.05 -15.17 -30.15
N GLU A 148 -1.62 -14.08 -30.66
CA GLU A 148 -2.65 -14.12 -31.70
C GLU A 148 -2.83 -12.82 -32.50
N GLU A 149 -2.09 -11.76 -32.17
CA GLU A 149 -2.10 -10.51 -32.95
C GLU A 149 -0.66 -10.16 -33.34
N ALA A 150 -0.17 -10.81 -34.39
CA ALA A 150 1.04 -10.44 -35.13
C ALA A 150 0.64 -10.20 -36.59
#